data_AF-A0A1H8DBL9-F1
#
_entry.id   AF-A0A1H8DBL9-F1
#
_cell.length_a   1.000
_cell.length_b   1.000
_cell.length_c   1.000
_cell.angle_alpha   90.00
_cell.angle_beta   90.00
_cell.angle_gamma   90.00
#
_symmetry.space_group_name_H-M   'P 1'
#
loop_
_entity.id
_entity.type
_entity.pdbx_description
1 polymer ?
#
loop_
_entity_poly.entity_id
_entity_poly.type
_entity_poly.pdbx_seq_one_letter_code
_entity_poly.pdbx_strand_id
1 'polypeptide(L)'
;MRLEPWGTCVYCDGPPDGSIEHIIPESLNGRMELPNATCADCKQVINREIETPLMGFHYKNSRNRHGYRSKRRGAKNKSIIKGNHFYFLANRSIPPFQKAIPMFAEVNPMTDVIYTYRIPKFLEGCCEYKENSIAVNFPWALRDVDKAEQKLRAGDQFVTSVKRQTPVFQASLMQRLIAKIACGAYCGLLRIAGHEGIRSIVLNGPEKINNPFIRSAPLECFPMKTREIRFFNRIEHGVNILYCAMNILPEEIPHIYFCRVQLEDINYQIDQSFDYGL
;
A
#
# COMPACT_ATOMS: atom_id res chain seq x y z
N MET A 1 -16.02 13.10 0.35
CA MET A 1 -16.49 13.50 -1.00
C MET A 1 -17.28 12.35 -1.60
N ARG A 2 -18.53 12.58 -2.01
CA ARG A 2 -19.33 11.58 -2.72
C ARG A 2 -19.29 11.87 -4.21
N LEU A 3 -18.85 10.90 -4.99
CA LEU A 3 -18.75 10.98 -6.45
C LEU A 3 -20.06 10.55 -7.09
N GLU A 4 -20.20 10.86 -8.37
CA GLU A 4 -21.31 10.38 -9.19
C GLU A 4 -21.31 8.85 -9.27
N PRO A 5 -22.49 8.20 -9.31
CA PRO A 5 -22.57 6.76 -9.50
C PRO A 5 -21.79 6.28 -10.74
N TRP A 6 -21.17 5.10 -10.66
CA TRP A 6 -20.45 4.50 -11.80
C TRP A 6 -21.38 3.68 -12.70
N GLY A 7 -22.24 2.83 -12.11
CA GLY A 7 -23.29 2.09 -12.82
C GLY A 7 -22.96 0.63 -13.13
N THR A 8 -21.69 0.25 -13.13
CA THR A 8 -21.22 -1.16 -13.20
C THR A 8 -20.24 -1.46 -12.07
N CYS A 9 -19.76 -2.70 -11.95
CA CYS A 9 -18.66 -2.99 -11.03
C CYS A 9 -17.33 -2.53 -11.63
N VAL A 10 -16.59 -1.64 -10.96
CA VAL A 10 -15.28 -1.11 -11.41
C VAL A 10 -14.16 -2.14 -11.49
N TYR A 11 -14.42 -3.39 -11.10
CA TYR A 11 -13.42 -4.47 -11.04
C TYR A 11 -13.69 -5.60 -12.03
N CYS A 12 -14.95 -5.84 -12.39
CA CYS A 12 -15.34 -6.99 -13.23
C CYS A 12 -16.50 -6.70 -14.19
N ASP A 13 -16.95 -5.44 -14.28
CA ASP A 13 -18.11 -4.98 -15.08
C ASP A 13 -19.47 -5.62 -14.79
N GLY A 14 -19.55 -6.52 -13.81
CA GLY A 14 -20.81 -7.09 -13.35
C GLY A 14 -21.78 -6.05 -12.77
N PRO A 15 -23.07 -6.40 -12.60
CA PRO A 15 -24.06 -5.49 -12.04
C PRO A 15 -23.73 -5.12 -10.58
N PRO A 16 -23.80 -3.84 -10.19
CA PRO A 16 -23.48 -3.41 -8.84
C PRO A 16 -24.57 -3.84 -7.84
N ASP A 17 -24.21 -4.04 -6.57
CA ASP A 17 -25.14 -4.45 -5.50
C ASP A 17 -25.86 -3.27 -4.82
N GLY A 18 -25.74 -2.06 -5.38
CA GLY A 18 -26.25 -0.82 -4.79
C GLY A 18 -25.37 -0.22 -3.69
N SER A 19 -24.23 -0.86 -3.34
CA SER A 19 -23.39 -0.39 -2.25
C SER A 19 -22.42 0.73 -2.63
N ILE A 20 -21.85 1.35 -1.59
CA ILE A 20 -20.87 2.42 -1.72
C ILE A 20 -19.47 1.80 -1.62
N GLU A 21 -18.69 2.00 -2.67
CA GLU A 21 -17.27 1.69 -2.70
C GLU A 21 -16.48 2.90 -2.19
N HIS A 22 -15.52 2.72 -1.31
CA HIS A 22 -14.59 3.81 -0.99
C HIS A 22 -13.36 3.64 -1.85
N ILE A 23 -12.92 4.65 -2.60
CA ILE A 23 -11.71 4.53 -3.44
C ILE A 23 -10.52 4.09 -2.57
N ILE A 24 -10.25 4.87 -1.52
CA ILE A 24 -9.34 4.49 -0.43
C ILE A 24 -10.17 3.90 0.69
N PRO A 25 -9.80 2.73 1.28
CA PRO A 25 -10.58 2.12 2.33
C PRO A 25 -10.92 3.10 3.47
N GLU A 26 -12.18 3.09 3.91
CA GLU A 26 -12.64 3.90 5.06
C GLU A 26 -11.77 3.65 6.31
N SER A 27 -11.27 2.43 6.48
CA SER A 27 -10.35 2.05 7.55
C SER A 27 -9.02 2.80 7.55
N LEU A 28 -8.62 3.34 6.40
CA LEU A 28 -7.44 4.20 6.22
C LEU A 28 -7.83 5.70 6.20
N ASN A 29 -9.05 6.02 6.68
CA ASN A 29 -9.64 7.34 6.63
C ASN A 29 -9.79 7.86 5.18
N GLY A 30 -10.07 6.96 4.23
CA GLY A 30 -10.51 7.34 2.89
C GLY A 30 -11.95 7.86 2.92
N ARG A 31 -12.16 9.03 2.31
CA ARG A 31 -13.46 9.75 2.32
C ARG A 31 -14.11 9.88 0.95
N MET A 32 -13.47 9.34 -0.09
CA MET A 32 -14.00 9.36 -1.46
C MET A 32 -14.92 8.15 -1.64
N GLU A 33 -16.21 8.42 -1.75
CA GLU A 33 -17.28 7.44 -1.90
C GLU A 33 -17.73 7.39 -3.37
N LEU A 34 -17.77 6.19 -3.93
CA LEU A 34 -18.21 5.89 -5.29
C LEU A 34 -19.46 4.99 -5.23
N PRO A 35 -20.67 5.55 -5.41
CA PRO A 35 -21.91 4.79 -5.35
C PRO A 35 -22.09 3.83 -6.54
N ASN A 36 -22.76 2.69 -6.33
CA ASN A 36 -23.12 1.74 -7.38
C ASN A 36 -21.91 1.32 -8.24
N ALA A 37 -20.80 0.99 -7.59
CA ALA A 37 -19.52 0.76 -8.25
C ALA A 37 -18.88 -0.60 -7.96
N THR A 38 -19.48 -1.42 -7.11
CA THR A 38 -18.97 -2.75 -6.77
C THR A 38 -20.10 -3.77 -6.74
N CYS A 39 -19.89 -4.95 -7.29
CA CYS A 39 -20.81 -6.07 -7.15
C CYS A 39 -20.59 -6.80 -5.80
N ALA A 40 -21.56 -7.61 -5.38
CA ALA A 40 -21.48 -8.32 -4.10
C ALA A 40 -20.24 -9.23 -4.00
N ASP A 41 -19.89 -9.91 -5.10
CA ASP A 41 -18.78 -10.87 -5.14
C ASP A 41 -17.42 -10.18 -5.01
N CYS A 42 -17.15 -9.15 -5.83
CA CYS A 42 -15.90 -8.38 -5.74
C CYS A 42 -15.74 -7.74 -4.36
N LYS A 43 -16.81 -7.18 -3.81
CA LYS A 43 -16.82 -6.62 -2.45
C LYS A 43 -16.45 -7.67 -1.40
N GLN A 44 -17.00 -8.88 -1.49
CA GLN A 44 -16.66 -9.96 -0.57
C GLN A 44 -15.17 -10.33 -0.67
N VAL A 45 -14.66 -10.49 -1.89
CA VAL A 45 -13.25 -10.82 -2.15
C VAL A 45 -12.32 -9.72 -1.63
N ILE A 46 -12.58 -8.45 -1.96
CA ILE A 46 -11.77 -7.30 -1.51
C ILE A 46 -11.74 -7.24 0.02
N ASN A 47 -12.88 -7.35 0.68
CA ASN A 47 -12.95 -7.32 2.14
C ASN A 47 -12.19 -8.47 2.78
N ARG A 48 -12.37 -9.69 2.26
CA ARG A 48 -11.80 -10.93 2.84
C ARG A 48 -10.31 -11.08 2.55
N GLU A 49 -9.89 -10.81 1.32
CA GLU A 49 -8.54 -11.12 0.83
C GLU A 49 -7.61 -9.92 0.86
N ILE A 50 -8.11 -8.69 0.90
CA ILE A 50 -7.28 -7.48 0.79
C ILE A 50 -7.42 -6.61 2.04
N GLU A 51 -8.57 -5.96 2.23
CA GLU A 51 -8.71 -4.92 3.24
C GLU A 51 -8.60 -5.48 4.66
N THR A 52 -9.35 -6.54 5.01
CA THR A 52 -9.31 -7.08 6.39
C THR A 52 -7.91 -7.60 6.77
N PRO A 53 -7.24 -8.43 5.94
CA PRO A 53 -5.88 -8.88 6.24
C PRO A 53 -4.90 -7.71 6.35
N LEU A 54 -4.90 -6.79 5.39
CA LEU A 54 -3.96 -5.67 5.36
C LEU A 54 -4.17 -4.72 6.55
N MET A 55 -5.41 -4.46 6.93
CA MET A 55 -5.74 -3.65 8.11
C MET A 55 -5.30 -4.33 9.41
N GLY A 56 -5.37 -5.65 9.48
CA GLY A 56 -4.92 -6.43 10.63
C GLY A 56 -3.39 -6.51 10.74
N PHE A 57 -2.72 -6.70 9.61
CA PHE A 57 -1.28 -6.97 9.55
C PHE A 57 -0.42 -5.71 9.45
N HIS A 58 -0.77 -4.78 8.56
CA HIS A 58 0.08 -3.62 8.25
C HIS A 58 -0.37 -2.36 8.98
N TYR A 59 -1.67 -2.05 8.91
CA TYR A 59 -2.14 -0.71 9.31
C TYR A 59 -2.76 -0.65 10.71
N LYS A 60 -2.86 -1.77 11.44
CA LYS A 60 -3.52 -1.81 12.75
C LYS A 60 -3.00 -0.75 13.73
N ASN A 61 -1.68 -0.63 13.83
CA ASN A 61 -1.05 0.27 14.79
C ASN A 61 -1.16 1.72 14.36
N SER A 62 -0.88 2.01 13.09
CA SER A 62 -1.09 3.31 12.48
C SER A 62 -2.53 3.80 12.72
N ARG A 63 -3.53 2.98 12.39
CA ARG A 63 -4.95 3.31 12.58
C ARG A 63 -5.28 3.65 14.03
N ASN A 64 -4.76 2.88 14.98
CA ASN A 64 -4.97 3.13 16.40
C ASN A 64 -4.29 4.42 16.85
N ARG A 65 -3.07 4.69 16.38
CA ARG A 65 -2.29 5.90 16.69
C ARG A 65 -3.00 7.16 16.20
N HIS A 66 -3.56 7.12 15.01
CA HIS A 66 -4.27 8.24 14.40
C HIS A 66 -5.77 8.29 14.70
N GLY A 67 -6.29 7.37 15.52
CA GLY A 67 -7.69 7.35 15.91
C GLY A 67 -8.67 7.07 14.76
N TYR A 68 -8.25 6.38 13.70
CA TYR A 68 -9.18 6.08 12.61
C TYR A 68 -10.30 5.16 13.07
N ARG A 69 -11.49 5.39 12.51
CA ARG A 69 -12.71 4.71 12.90
C ARG A 69 -12.56 3.20 12.74
N SER A 70 -12.90 2.48 13.81
CA SER A 70 -13.15 1.03 13.77
C SER A 70 -14.67 0.83 13.78
N LYS A 71 -15.20 0.10 12.78
CA LYS A 71 -16.64 -0.22 12.73
C LYS A 71 -17.13 -1.04 13.92
N ARG A 72 -16.25 -1.77 14.60
CA ARG A 72 -16.60 -2.48 15.84
C ARG A 72 -16.69 -1.49 17.00
N ARG A 73 -17.91 -0.99 17.27
CA ARG A 73 -18.30 -0.33 18.52
C ARG A 73 -18.33 -1.38 19.63
N GLY A 74 -17.28 -1.42 20.44
CA GLY A 74 -17.20 -2.30 21.60
C GLY A 74 -15.82 -2.19 22.21
N ALA A 75 -15.74 -1.88 23.50
CA ALA A 75 -14.49 -1.70 24.23
C ALA A 75 -13.62 -2.95 24.07
N LYS A 76 -12.62 -2.90 23.17
CA LYS A 76 -11.60 -3.93 23.13
C LYS A 76 -10.72 -3.69 24.35
N ASN A 77 -10.71 -4.67 25.26
CA ASN A 77 -9.67 -4.77 26.27
C ASN A 77 -8.33 -4.47 25.61
N LYS A 78 -7.62 -3.45 26.13
CA LYS A 78 -6.25 -3.12 25.75
C LYS A 78 -5.33 -4.26 26.22
N SER A 79 -5.53 -5.48 25.72
CA SER A 79 -4.46 -6.45 25.77
C SER A 79 -3.34 -5.85 24.95
N ILE A 80 -2.16 -5.70 25.56
CA ILE A 80 -0.94 -5.28 24.89
C ILE A 80 -0.76 -6.24 23.72
N ILE A 81 -1.11 -5.76 22.53
CA ILE A 81 -1.29 -6.60 21.36
C ILE A 81 0.10 -7.08 20.96
N LYS A 82 0.27 -8.40 20.83
CA LYS A 82 1.36 -9.03 20.04
C LYS A 82 1.22 -8.58 18.58
N GLY A 83 1.51 -7.33 18.29
CA GLY A 83 1.52 -6.83 16.92
C GLY A 83 2.70 -7.41 16.17
N ASN A 84 2.59 -7.42 14.84
CA ASN A 84 3.69 -7.60 13.92
C ASN A 84 4.64 -6.40 14.07
N HIS A 85 5.41 -6.38 15.16
CA HIS A 85 6.42 -5.36 15.42
C HIS A 85 7.75 -5.86 14.92
N PHE A 86 8.58 -4.92 14.49
CA PHE A 86 9.99 -5.22 14.42
C PHE A 86 10.51 -5.36 15.85
N TYR A 87 11.14 -6.49 16.14
CA TYR A 87 11.81 -6.69 17.41
C TYR A 87 13.15 -7.34 17.21
N PHE A 88 14.05 -7.02 18.14
CA PHE A 88 15.23 -7.82 18.37
C PHE A 88 14.87 -8.98 19.28
N LEU A 89 15.27 -10.17 18.88
CA LEU A 89 15.30 -11.34 19.73
C LEU A 89 16.73 -11.49 20.22
N ALA A 90 17.01 -10.94 21.40
CA ALA A 90 18.32 -10.99 22.02
C ALA A 90 18.48 -12.32 22.75
N ASN A 91 19.39 -13.18 22.29
CA ASN A 91 19.77 -14.38 23.02
C ASN A 91 20.85 -14.00 24.04
N ARG A 92 20.71 -14.51 25.27
CA ARG A 92 21.53 -14.13 26.42
C ARG A 92 22.20 -15.35 27.04
N SER A 93 23.38 -15.17 27.62
CA SER A 93 24.11 -16.22 28.35
C SER A 93 23.50 -16.51 29.72
N ILE A 94 22.65 -15.62 30.24
CA ILE A 94 21.95 -15.77 31.51
C ILE A 94 20.42 -15.68 31.34
N PRO A 95 19.64 -16.22 32.29
CA PRO A 95 18.20 -16.04 32.29
C PRO A 95 17.74 -14.56 32.31
N PRO A 96 16.64 -14.22 31.60
CA PRO A 96 16.02 -15.02 30.55
C PRO A 96 16.97 -15.16 29.36
N PHE A 97 17.15 -16.40 28.89
CA PHE A 97 18.04 -16.74 27.77
C PHE A 97 17.61 -16.11 26.44
N GLN A 98 16.38 -15.59 26.38
CA GLN A 98 15.86 -14.86 25.25
C GLN A 98 15.01 -13.69 25.72
N LYS A 99 15.28 -12.51 25.16
CA LYS A 99 14.56 -11.27 25.46
C LYS A 99 14.10 -10.64 24.15
N ALA A 100 12.78 -10.49 24.00
CA ALA A 100 12.20 -9.74 22.89
C ALA A 100 12.23 -8.25 23.23
N ILE A 101 12.89 -7.46 22.38
CA ILE A 101 13.06 -6.02 22.57
C ILE A 101 12.41 -5.35 21.37
N PRO A 102 11.24 -4.74 21.57
CA PRO A 102 10.51 -4.17 20.46
C PRO A 102 11.11 -2.83 20.05
N MET A 103 11.23 -2.63 18.74
CA MET A 103 11.67 -1.36 18.17
C MET A 103 10.44 -0.48 17.91
N PHE A 104 9.90 0.10 18.97
CA PHE A 104 8.64 0.84 18.89
C PHE A 104 8.77 2.32 18.49
N ALA A 105 9.96 2.92 18.53
CA ALA A 105 10.05 4.39 18.59
C ALA A 105 11.02 5.06 17.60
N GLU A 106 12.14 4.44 17.21
CA GLU A 106 13.21 5.19 16.49
C GLU A 106 13.42 4.76 15.04
N VAL A 107 12.93 3.59 14.65
CA VAL A 107 13.14 3.09 13.29
C VAL A 107 11.81 2.61 12.78
N ASN A 108 11.35 3.20 11.68
CA ASN A 108 10.20 2.74 10.94
C ASN A 108 10.70 1.70 9.93
N PRO A 109 10.72 0.41 10.27
CA PRO A 109 11.29 -0.61 9.40
C PRO A 109 10.17 -1.04 8.47
N MET A 110 9.71 -0.13 7.61
CA MET A 110 8.94 -0.51 6.45
C MET A 110 9.95 -1.07 5.46
N THR A 111 10.18 -2.37 5.57
CA THR A 111 10.83 -3.16 4.52
C THR A 111 9.94 -3.13 3.30
N ASP A 112 10.40 -2.45 2.25
CA ASP A 112 9.80 -2.57 0.92
C ASP A 112 10.43 -3.77 0.21
N VAL A 113 9.61 -4.80 0.00
CA VAL A 113 9.90 -5.85 -0.98
C VAL A 113 9.06 -5.55 -2.21
N ILE A 114 9.71 -5.28 -3.35
CA ILE A 114 9.03 -5.23 -4.64
C ILE A 114 8.82 -6.69 -5.09
N TYR A 115 7.77 -7.33 -4.58
CA TYR A 115 7.32 -8.57 -5.21
C TYR A 115 6.76 -8.25 -6.59
N THR A 116 6.88 -9.17 -7.52
CA THR A 116 6.02 -9.12 -8.70
C THR A 116 4.60 -9.48 -8.36
N TYR A 117 3.74 -8.83 -9.12
CA TYR A 117 2.30 -8.88 -9.05
C TYR A 117 1.79 -10.32 -9.08
N ARG A 118 1.16 -10.75 -7.99
CA ARG A 118 0.15 -11.81 -8.06
C ARG A 118 -1.18 -11.13 -8.27
N ILE A 119 -1.67 -11.21 -9.51
CA ILE A 119 -2.98 -10.74 -9.92
C ILE A 119 -4.01 -11.14 -8.84
N PRO A 120 -4.80 -10.20 -8.27
CA PRO A 120 -5.94 -10.60 -7.47
C PRO A 120 -6.83 -11.52 -8.31
N LYS A 121 -7.45 -12.54 -7.71
CA LYS A 121 -8.28 -13.51 -8.46
C LYS A 121 -9.37 -12.84 -9.32
N PHE A 122 -9.90 -11.70 -8.90
CA PHE A 122 -10.90 -10.95 -9.65
C PHE A 122 -10.34 -10.20 -10.88
N LEU A 123 -9.02 -10.11 -11.05
CA LEU A 123 -8.34 -9.61 -12.25
C LEU A 123 -7.62 -10.75 -13.02
N GLU A 124 -7.76 -12.00 -12.56
CA GLU A 124 -7.08 -13.18 -13.12
C GLU A 124 -7.64 -13.43 -14.54
N GLY A 125 -6.78 -13.30 -15.56
CA GLY A 125 -7.17 -13.34 -16.98
C GLY A 125 -7.13 -11.98 -17.70
N CYS A 126 -7.10 -10.85 -16.97
CA CYS A 126 -7.05 -9.50 -17.56
C CYS A 126 -5.61 -8.95 -17.74
N CYS A 127 -4.57 -9.66 -17.30
CA CYS A 127 -3.19 -9.19 -17.35
C CYS A 127 -2.22 -10.31 -17.74
N GLU A 128 -1.35 -10.04 -18.72
CA GLU A 128 -0.43 -11.04 -19.33
C GLU A 128 0.92 -11.21 -18.59
N TYR A 129 1.18 -10.47 -17.50
CA TYR A 129 2.51 -10.45 -16.90
C TYR A 129 2.85 -11.71 -16.09
N LYS A 130 4.00 -12.32 -16.43
CA LYS A 130 4.66 -13.38 -15.65
C LYS A 130 5.48 -12.77 -14.51
N GLU A 131 5.44 -13.42 -13.35
CA GLU A 131 6.16 -13.02 -12.13
C GLU A 131 7.68 -12.93 -12.37
N ASN A 132 8.31 -11.84 -11.95
CA ASN A 132 9.75 -11.60 -11.88
C ASN A 132 10.09 -10.90 -10.55
N SER A 133 10.37 -11.64 -9.48
CA SER A 133 10.66 -11.03 -8.19
C SER A 133 11.89 -10.11 -8.26
N ILE A 134 11.73 -8.84 -7.83
CA ILE A 134 12.84 -7.89 -7.72
C ILE A 134 13.08 -7.62 -6.23
N ALA A 135 14.12 -8.24 -5.68
CA ALA A 135 14.55 -7.91 -4.32
C ALA A 135 15.15 -6.50 -4.31
N VAL A 136 14.57 -5.60 -3.53
CA VAL A 136 15.15 -4.27 -3.27
C VAL A 136 15.69 -4.23 -1.85
N ASN A 137 16.96 -3.91 -1.72
CA ASN A 137 17.65 -3.75 -0.44
C ASN A 137 17.70 -2.26 -0.07
N PHE A 138 17.24 -1.89 1.13
CA PHE A 138 17.33 -0.52 1.63
C PHE A 138 18.48 -0.37 2.64
N PRO A 139 19.52 0.45 2.36
CA PRO A 139 20.68 0.59 3.23
C PRO A 139 20.43 1.39 4.52
N TRP A 140 19.45 2.30 4.56
CA TRP A 140 19.27 3.23 5.68
C TRP A 140 18.47 2.60 6.85
N ALA A 141 17.44 1.80 6.56
CA ALA A 141 16.76 1.01 7.58
C ALA A 141 17.75 0.05 8.25
N LEU A 142 18.73 -0.48 7.49
CA LEU A 142 19.82 -1.25 8.07
C LEU A 142 20.69 -0.41 8.99
N ARG A 143 21.07 0.83 8.64
CA ARG A 143 21.91 1.67 9.52
C ARG A 143 21.28 1.94 10.89
N ASP A 144 20.00 2.29 10.94
CA ASP A 144 19.36 2.58 12.23
C ASP A 144 19.02 1.31 13.02
N VAL A 145 18.70 0.21 12.32
CA VAL A 145 18.63 -1.13 12.93
C VAL A 145 19.99 -1.55 13.46
N ASP A 146 21.08 -1.33 12.73
CA ASP A 146 22.44 -1.67 13.13
C ASP A 146 22.84 -0.83 14.35
N LYS A 147 22.55 0.47 14.37
CA LYS A 147 22.76 1.34 15.55
C LYS A 147 21.94 0.86 16.75
N ALA A 148 20.68 0.49 16.55
CA ALA A 148 19.83 -0.01 17.62
C ALA A 148 20.33 -1.36 18.16
N GLU A 149 20.83 -2.25 17.28
CA GLU A 149 21.48 -3.50 17.66
C GLU A 149 22.79 -3.23 18.43
N GLN A 150 23.60 -2.27 17.98
CA GLN A 150 24.83 -1.86 18.68
C GLN A 150 24.53 -1.31 20.07
N LYS A 151 23.56 -0.39 20.19
CA LYS A 151 23.09 0.14 21.49
C LYS A 151 22.63 -1.01 22.41
N LEU A 152 21.92 -1.98 21.86
CA LEU A 152 21.45 -3.14 22.62
C LEU A 152 22.61 -3.99 23.14
N ARG A 153 23.60 -4.31 22.29
CA ARG A 153 24.79 -5.08 22.70
C ARG A 153 25.63 -4.33 23.73
N ALA A 154 25.77 -3.01 23.58
CA ALA A 154 26.49 -2.18 24.54
C ALA A 154 25.76 -2.07 25.89
N GLY A 155 24.42 -2.09 25.88
CA GLY A 155 23.60 -1.96 27.09
C GLY A 155 23.36 -3.27 27.86
N ASP A 156 23.66 -4.44 27.30
CA ASP A 156 23.48 -5.74 27.95
C ASP A 156 24.63 -6.69 27.60
N GLN A 157 25.63 -6.73 28.49
CA GLN A 157 26.86 -7.55 28.33
C GLN A 157 26.59 -9.06 28.20
N PHE A 158 25.39 -9.53 28.54
CA PHE A 158 25.03 -10.93 28.45
C PHE A 158 24.47 -11.32 27.08
N VAL A 159 24.24 -10.37 26.17
CA VAL A 159 23.73 -10.64 24.82
C VAL A 159 24.80 -11.35 24.00
N THR A 160 24.55 -12.62 23.66
CA THR A 160 25.44 -13.43 22.82
C THR A 160 25.14 -13.24 21.34
N SER A 161 23.87 -13.10 20.98
CA SER A 161 23.44 -12.85 19.60
C SER A 161 22.13 -12.09 19.57
N VAL A 162 21.91 -11.37 18.47
CA VAL A 162 20.68 -10.65 18.22
C VAL A 162 20.10 -11.17 16.90
N LYS A 163 18.89 -11.75 16.96
CA LYS A 163 18.11 -12.06 15.76
C LYS A 163 17.18 -10.89 15.47
N ARG A 164 17.21 -10.40 14.24
CA ARG A 164 16.28 -9.38 13.75
C ARG A 164 15.00 -10.08 13.32
N GLN A 165 13.86 -9.70 13.88
CA GLN A 165 12.58 -10.21 13.41
C GLN A 165 11.79 -9.05 12.83
N THR A 166 11.79 -8.98 11.50
CA THR A 166 10.96 -8.06 10.73
C THR A 166 9.53 -8.60 10.68
N PRO A 167 8.51 -7.73 10.77
CA PRO A 167 7.17 -8.14 10.36
C PRO A 167 7.24 -8.58 8.88
N VAL A 168 6.56 -9.69 8.56
CA VAL A 168 6.49 -10.13 7.16
C VAL A 168 5.66 -9.10 6.39
N PHE A 169 6.31 -8.29 5.56
CA PHE A 169 5.62 -7.38 4.67
C PHE A 169 4.94 -8.17 3.55
N GLN A 170 3.61 -8.20 3.56
CA GLN A 170 2.81 -8.87 2.54
C GLN A 170 2.66 -7.97 1.31
N ALA A 171 3.72 -7.80 0.50
CA ALA A 171 3.63 -6.85 -0.63
C ALA A 171 2.55 -7.23 -1.64
N SER A 172 2.21 -8.52 -1.78
CA SER A 172 1.08 -8.95 -2.60
C SER A 172 -0.25 -8.33 -2.14
N LEU A 173 -0.49 -8.23 -0.82
CA LEU A 173 -1.66 -7.55 -0.27
C LEU A 173 -1.61 -6.04 -0.54
N MET A 174 -0.43 -5.43 -0.41
CA MET A 174 -0.25 -4.00 -0.68
C MET A 174 -0.52 -3.67 -2.15
N GLN A 175 0.02 -4.47 -3.07
CA GLN A 175 -0.22 -4.32 -4.50
C GLN A 175 -1.70 -4.45 -4.85
N ARG A 176 -2.38 -5.45 -4.28
CA ARG A 176 -3.82 -5.62 -4.47
C ARG A 176 -4.61 -4.42 -3.95
N LEU A 177 -4.21 -3.81 -2.83
CA LEU A 177 -4.81 -2.57 -2.35
C LEU A 177 -4.57 -1.41 -3.34
N ILE A 178 -3.35 -1.25 -3.85
CA ILE A 178 -3.03 -0.17 -4.80
C ILE A 178 -3.79 -0.36 -6.11
N ALA A 179 -3.90 -1.59 -6.61
CA ALA A 179 -4.73 -1.94 -7.76
C ALA A 179 -6.17 -1.48 -7.55
N LYS A 180 -6.72 -1.85 -6.39
CA LYS A 180 -8.08 -1.52 -5.97
C LYS A 180 -8.31 -0.01 -5.94
N ILE A 181 -7.40 0.73 -5.29
CA ILE A 181 -7.47 2.20 -5.22
C ILE A 181 -7.38 2.80 -6.62
N ALA A 182 -6.46 2.31 -7.46
CA ALA A 182 -6.29 2.81 -8.82
C ALA A 182 -7.55 2.58 -9.68
N CYS A 183 -8.16 1.39 -9.66
CA CYS A 183 -9.44 1.13 -10.34
C CYS A 183 -10.50 2.16 -9.93
N GLY A 184 -10.71 2.31 -8.62
CA GLY A 184 -11.68 3.27 -8.09
C GLY A 184 -11.36 4.71 -8.47
N ALA A 185 -10.07 5.08 -8.51
CA ALA A 185 -9.62 6.41 -8.87
C ALA A 185 -9.82 6.70 -10.38
N TYR A 186 -9.45 5.78 -11.26
CA TYR A 186 -9.68 5.92 -12.70
C TYR A 186 -11.17 6.03 -13.03
N CYS A 187 -12.00 5.14 -12.49
CA CYS A 187 -13.43 5.14 -12.75
C CYS A 187 -14.13 6.34 -12.07
N GLY A 188 -13.79 6.61 -10.82
CA GLY A 188 -14.48 7.63 -10.01
C GLY A 188 -14.08 9.06 -10.36
N LEU A 189 -12.78 9.32 -10.53
CA LEU A 189 -12.24 10.68 -10.68
C LEU A 189 -12.07 11.08 -12.14
N LEU A 190 -11.61 10.15 -12.99
CA LEU A 190 -11.37 10.44 -14.42
C LEU A 190 -12.48 9.92 -15.34
N ARG A 191 -13.42 9.15 -14.81
CA ARG A 191 -14.50 8.51 -15.58
C ARG A 191 -13.99 7.62 -16.71
N ILE A 192 -12.83 6.99 -16.50
CA ILE A 192 -12.20 6.04 -17.41
C ILE A 192 -12.45 4.63 -16.89
N ALA A 193 -12.89 3.71 -17.75
CA ALA A 193 -13.00 2.29 -17.40
C ALA A 193 -11.61 1.74 -17.06
N GLY A 194 -11.32 1.60 -15.77
CA GLY A 194 -9.96 1.38 -15.29
C GLY A 194 -9.47 -0.07 -15.39
N HIS A 195 -10.35 -1.07 -15.33
CA HIS A 195 -9.93 -2.44 -15.03
C HIS A 195 -9.34 -3.20 -16.24
N GLU A 196 -9.80 -2.95 -17.47
CA GLU A 196 -9.24 -3.59 -18.68
C GLU A 196 -7.83 -3.08 -19.02
N GLY A 197 -7.48 -1.88 -18.54
CA GLY A 197 -6.23 -1.20 -18.88
C GLY A 197 -5.08 -1.36 -17.88
N ILE A 198 -5.29 -1.91 -16.67
CA ILE A 198 -4.23 -1.96 -15.64
C ILE A 198 -3.16 -2.98 -16.04
N ARG A 199 -2.03 -2.46 -16.54
CA ARG A 199 -0.91 -3.28 -17.02
C ARG A 199 0.17 -3.50 -15.96
N SER A 200 0.35 -2.57 -15.01
CA SER A 200 1.41 -2.70 -14.00
C SER A 200 1.19 -1.81 -12.78
N ILE A 201 1.62 -2.31 -11.62
CA ILE A 201 1.64 -1.59 -10.33
C ILE A 201 3.08 -1.53 -9.86
N VAL A 202 3.53 -0.34 -9.48
CA VAL A 202 4.89 -0.10 -9.00
C VAL A 202 4.85 0.53 -7.63
N LEU A 203 5.52 -0.13 -6.69
CA LEU A 203 5.79 0.38 -5.34
C LEU A 203 7.10 1.17 -5.40
N ASN A 204 7.13 2.41 -4.90
CA ASN A 204 8.31 3.25 -5.01
C ASN A 204 8.71 3.88 -3.67
N GLY A 205 10.03 3.91 -3.43
CA GLY A 205 10.69 4.69 -2.40
C GLY A 205 11.77 5.60 -3.02
N PRO A 206 11.93 6.85 -2.55
CA PRO A 206 12.66 7.90 -3.26
C PRO A 206 14.17 7.66 -3.48
N GLU A 207 14.81 6.74 -2.75
CA GLU A 207 16.27 6.81 -2.59
C GLU A 207 17.13 5.81 -3.38
N LYS A 208 16.58 4.78 -4.05
CA LYS A 208 17.38 3.94 -4.99
C LYS A 208 16.53 3.39 -6.13
N ILE A 209 16.46 4.18 -7.19
CA ILE A 209 15.69 3.90 -8.40
C ILE A 209 16.58 3.18 -9.43
N ASN A 210 16.60 1.85 -9.38
CA ASN A 210 17.21 1.01 -10.44
C ASN A 210 16.19 0.39 -11.39
N ASN A 211 14.92 0.75 -11.28
CA ASN A 211 13.89 0.32 -12.23
C ASN A 211 13.82 1.34 -13.39
N PRO A 212 14.06 0.92 -14.66
CA PRO A 212 13.88 1.78 -15.84
C PRO A 212 12.50 2.46 -15.88
N PHE A 213 11.45 1.77 -15.39
CA PHE A 213 10.09 2.31 -15.27
C PHE A 213 10.02 3.53 -14.35
N ILE A 214 10.71 3.50 -13.20
CA ILE A 214 10.60 4.60 -12.23
C ILE A 214 11.38 5.82 -12.73
N ARG A 215 12.41 5.62 -13.57
CA ARG A 215 13.05 6.73 -14.31
C ARG A 215 12.10 7.39 -15.32
N SER A 216 11.01 6.73 -15.73
CA SER A 216 9.96 7.32 -16.56
C SER A 216 8.81 7.94 -15.77
N ALA A 217 8.74 7.79 -14.44
CA ALA A 217 7.79 8.55 -13.63
C ALA A 217 8.25 10.02 -13.54
N PRO A 218 7.36 11.02 -13.71
CA PRO A 218 7.70 12.43 -13.59
C PRO A 218 8.20 12.75 -12.19
N LEU A 219 9.31 13.48 -12.10
CA LEU A 219 9.93 13.85 -10.83
C LEU A 219 8.99 14.71 -9.97
N GLU A 220 8.03 15.42 -10.58
CA GLU A 220 7.07 16.27 -9.88
C GLU A 220 6.07 15.47 -9.04
N CYS A 221 5.99 14.14 -9.22
CA CYS A 221 5.14 13.25 -8.43
C CYS A 221 5.79 12.75 -7.14
N PHE A 222 7.11 12.92 -6.98
CA PHE A 222 7.84 12.49 -5.78
C PHE A 222 7.68 13.36 -4.52
N PRO A 223 7.35 14.67 -4.57
CA PRO A 223 7.13 15.48 -3.38
C PRO A 223 5.70 15.40 -2.83
N MET A 224 4.95 14.30 -3.05
CA MET A 224 3.63 14.12 -2.46
C MET A 224 3.73 13.98 -0.94
N LYS A 225 3.54 15.09 -0.22
CA LYS A 225 3.63 15.16 1.25
C LYS A 225 2.30 14.93 1.95
N THR A 226 1.21 15.02 1.21
CA THR A 226 -0.15 14.89 1.73
C THR A 226 -0.83 13.65 1.16
N ARG A 227 -2.04 13.42 1.65
CA ARG A 227 -2.94 12.37 1.20
C ARG A 227 -3.58 12.78 -0.12
N GLU A 228 -2.83 12.62 -1.21
CA GLU A 228 -3.29 12.93 -2.56
C GLU A 228 -3.25 11.70 -3.49
N ILE A 229 -4.14 11.74 -4.48
CA ILE A 229 -4.06 10.93 -5.69
C ILE A 229 -3.80 11.89 -6.85
N ARG A 230 -2.76 11.63 -7.65
CA ARG A 230 -2.39 12.42 -8.81
C ARG A 230 -2.41 11.59 -10.07
N PHE A 231 -2.92 12.17 -11.14
CA PHE A 231 -2.93 11.57 -12.45
C PHE A 231 -2.06 12.39 -13.40
N PHE A 232 -1.29 11.68 -14.21
CA PHE A 232 -0.51 12.28 -15.28
C PHE A 232 -0.40 11.28 -16.43
N ASN A 233 -0.29 11.77 -17.66
CA ASN A 233 -0.06 10.89 -18.81
C ASN A 233 1.34 11.07 -19.41
N ARG A 234 1.85 10.03 -20.05
CA ARG A 234 3.15 10.03 -20.72
C ARG A 234 3.13 9.08 -21.92
N ILE A 235 3.81 9.46 -22.99
CA ILE A 235 4.03 8.57 -24.13
C ILE A 235 5.21 7.64 -23.82
N GLU A 236 4.98 6.33 -23.86
CA GLU A 236 6.01 5.30 -23.74
C GLU A 236 5.97 4.38 -24.95
N HIS A 237 7.08 4.26 -25.67
CA HIS A 237 7.16 3.43 -26.87
C HIS A 237 6.03 3.71 -27.90
N GLY A 238 5.60 4.97 -28.02
CA GLY A 238 4.52 5.38 -28.92
C GLY A 238 3.09 5.18 -28.37
N VAL A 239 2.95 4.72 -27.14
CA VAL A 239 1.66 4.46 -26.48
C VAL A 239 1.40 5.50 -25.40
N ASN A 240 0.18 6.06 -25.33
CA ASN A 240 -0.20 6.95 -24.23
C ASN A 240 -0.50 6.14 -22.96
N ILE A 241 0.27 6.39 -21.92
CA ILE A 241 0.17 5.73 -20.64
C ILE A 241 -0.35 6.73 -19.62
N LEU A 242 -1.42 6.38 -18.92
CA LEU A 242 -1.95 7.18 -17.82
C LEU A 242 -1.54 6.57 -16.48
N TYR A 243 -0.94 7.40 -15.66
CA TYR A 243 -0.47 7.05 -14.33
C TYR A 243 -1.45 7.54 -13.26
N CYS A 244 -1.50 6.79 -12.17
CA CYS A 244 -2.16 7.14 -10.92
C CYS A 244 -1.13 6.99 -9.80
N ALA A 245 -0.59 8.11 -9.35
CA ALA A 245 0.28 8.21 -8.19
C ALA A 245 -0.57 8.45 -6.93
N MET A 246 -0.25 7.78 -5.84
CA MET A 246 -1.02 7.91 -4.59
C MET A 246 -0.11 7.75 -3.37
N ASN A 247 -0.40 8.51 -2.32
CA ASN A 247 0.26 8.37 -1.04
C ASN A 247 -0.75 8.01 0.05
N ILE A 248 -0.89 6.72 0.37
CA ILE A 248 -2.01 6.18 1.16
C ILE A 248 -1.99 6.67 2.62
N LEU A 249 -0.80 6.75 3.24
CA LEU A 249 -0.58 7.20 4.63
C LEU A 249 0.82 7.83 4.76
N PRO A 250 1.04 9.06 4.26
CA PRO A 250 2.36 9.72 4.22
C PRO A 250 3.06 9.74 5.57
N GLU A 251 2.29 9.91 6.63
CA GLU A 251 2.79 10.03 8.00
C GLU A 251 3.31 8.72 8.60
N GLU A 252 3.01 7.57 7.96
CA GLU A 252 3.51 6.25 8.36
C GLU A 252 4.43 5.65 7.33
N ILE A 253 4.13 5.88 6.06
CA ILE A 253 4.87 5.34 4.93
C ILE A 253 5.04 6.47 3.94
N PRO A 254 6.18 7.19 3.95
CA PRO A 254 6.46 8.27 3.00
C PRO A 254 6.84 7.69 1.62
N HIS A 255 6.00 6.79 1.12
CA HIS A 255 6.14 6.13 -0.17
C HIS A 255 5.00 6.53 -1.07
N ILE A 256 5.34 6.70 -2.33
CA ILE A 256 4.38 7.01 -3.37
C ILE A 256 4.21 5.73 -4.18
N TYR A 257 2.96 5.32 -4.29
CA TYR A 257 2.58 4.16 -5.05
C TYR A 257 2.12 4.61 -6.43
N PHE A 258 2.47 3.83 -7.45
CA PHE A 258 2.09 4.11 -8.82
C PHE A 258 1.30 2.92 -9.37
N CYS A 259 0.20 3.23 -10.05
CA CYS A 259 -0.46 2.32 -10.98
C CYS A 259 -0.44 2.98 -12.35
N ARG A 260 -0.40 2.19 -13.42
CA ARG A 260 -0.59 2.73 -14.77
C ARG A 260 -1.55 1.90 -15.61
N VAL A 261 -2.25 2.59 -16.48
CA VAL A 261 -3.11 2.03 -17.51
C VAL A 261 -2.64 2.48 -18.88
N GLN A 262 -2.70 1.57 -19.84
CA GLN A 262 -2.53 1.92 -21.24
C GLN A 262 -3.86 2.44 -21.76
N LEU A 263 -3.85 3.58 -22.44
CA LEU A 263 -5.03 4.15 -23.08
C LEU A 263 -4.90 3.95 -24.58
N GLU A 264 -5.88 3.29 -25.20
CA GLU A 264 -5.86 3.01 -26.64
C GLU A 264 -6.17 4.26 -27.47
N ASP A 265 -7.03 5.18 -26.97
CA ASP A 265 -7.61 6.26 -27.80
C ASP A 265 -7.63 7.66 -27.16
N ILE A 266 -6.85 7.92 -26.11
CA ILE A 266 -6.89 9.22 -25.42
C ILE A 266 -5.76 10.12 -25.93
N ASN A 267 -6.12 11.21 -26.62
CA ASN A 267 -5.20 12.31 -26.98
C ASN A 267 -5.16 13.43 -25.93
N TYR A 268 -5.76 13.25 -24.76
CA TYR A 268 -5.81 14.27 -23.73
C TYR A 268 -4.55 14.25 -22.85
N GLN A 269 -3.95 15.42 -22.65
CA GLN A 269 -3.05 15.64 -21.53
C GLN A 269 -3.88 15.69 -20.25
N ILE A 270 -3.62 14.74 -19.35
CA ILE A 270 -4.22 14.71 -18.02
C ILE A 270 -3.11 15.11 -17.07
N ASP A 271 -3.30 16.19 -16.33
CA ASP A 271 -2.50 16.54 -15.16
C ASP A 271 -3.48 17.05 -14.09
N GLN A 272 -3.86 16.17 -13.18
CA GLN A 272 -4.88 16.43 -12.17
C GLN A 272 -4.45 15.87 -10.82
N SER A 273 -4.64 16.63 -9.74
CA SER A 273 -4.42 16.17 -8.37
C SER A 273 -5.69 16.29 -7.54
N PHE A 274 -5.94 15.28 -6.71
CA PHE A 274 -7.10 15.17 -5.84
C PHE A 274 -6.63 14.92 -4.40
N ASP A 275 -6.88 15.88 -3.51
CA ASP A 275 -6.68 15.71 -2.07
C ASP A 275 -7.87 14.95 -1.47
N TYR A 276 -7.59 13.87 -0.74
CA TYR A 276 -8.60 13.06 -0.06
C TYR A 276 -8.50 13.12 1.47
N GLY A 277 -7.56 13.92 2.00
CA GLY A 277 -7.28 14.07 3.42
C GLY A 277 -8.24 14.99 4.18
N LEU A 278 -9.11 15.73 3.48
CA LEU A 278 -10.02 16.73 4.04
C LEU A 278 -11.49 16.31 3.94
#